data_AF-A0A6A6W1A1-F1
#
_entry.id   AF-A0A6A6W1A1-F1
#
_cell.length_a   1.000
_cell.length_b   1.000
_cell.length_c   1.000
_cell.angle_alpha   90.00
_cell.angle_beta   90.00
_cell.angle_gamma   90.00
#
_symmetry.space_group_name_H-M   'P 1'
#
loop_
_entity.id
_entity.type
_entity.pdbx_description
1 polymer ?
#
loop_
_entity_poly.entity_id
_entity_poly.type
_entity_poly.pdbx_seq_one_letter_code
_entity_poly.pdbx_strand_id
1 'polypeptide(L)'
;MATIFSRSSLWRSGAKVHAGVVDAGYQGAMGAMLEVKNTHGITLYKDAKLAQIVFQELGEYVEGYSGIYQSSTSSVGRSGTGNPHSK
;
A
#
# COMPACT_ATOMS: atom_id res chain seq x y z
N MET A 1 9.06 -4.02 9.11
CA MET A 1 7.97 -3.21 8.52
C MET A 1 8.35 -2.78 7.12
N ALA A 2 7.44 -2.13 6.37
CA ALA A 2 7.81 -1.51 5.10
C ALA A 2 7.09 -0.18 4.88
N THR A 3 7.62 0.68 4.03
CA THR A 3 6.95 1.93 3.60
C THR A 3 6.81 1.95 2.08
N ILE A 4 5.67 2.41 1.58
CA ILE A 4 5.41 2.55 0.15
C ILE A 4 5.60 4.00 -0.29
N PHE A 5 6.37 4.21 -1.35
CA PHE A 5 6.61 5.52 -1.95
C PHE A 5 6.22 5.56 -3.43
N SER A 6 5.79 6.73 -3.88
CA SER A 6 5.63 7.01 -5.31
C SER A 6 6.97 6.91 -6.04
N ARG A 7 6.98 6.36 -7.25
CA ARG A 7 8.16 6.43 -8.11
C ARG A 7 8.35 7.84 -8.65
N SER A 8 9.60 8.23 -8.88
CA SER A 8 9.91 9.59 -9.32
C SER A 8 9.39 9.95 -10.71
N SER A 9 9.20 8.95 -11.58
CA SER A 9 8.54 9.13 -12.87
C SER A 9 7.07 9.51 -12.71
N LEU A 10 6.38 8.98 -11.70
CA LEU A 10 4.95 9.20 -11.52
C LEU A 10 4.66 10.63 -11.01
N TRP A 11 5.42 11.10 -10.00
CA TRP A 11 5.22 12.46 -9.49
C TRP A 11 5.65 13.53 -10.49
N ARG A 12 6.66 13.26 -11.32
CA ARG A 12 7.01 14.14 -12.45
C ARG A 12 5.92 14.24 -13.51
N SER A 13 5.08 13.22 -13.63
CA SER A 13 3.87 13.25 -14.47
C SER A 13 2.66 13.91 -13.80
N GLY A 14 2.84 14.53 -12.63
CA GLY A 14 1.77 15.21 -11.90
C GLY A 14 0.81 14.25 -11.19
N ALA A 15 1.25 13.04 -10.83
CA ALA A 15 0.44 12.08 -10.08
C ALA A 15 1.19 11.49 -8.88
N LYS A 16 0.49 11.20 -7.80
CA LYS A 16 1.09 10.68 -6.56
C LYS A 16 0.31 9.48 -6.05
N VAL A 17 1.03 8.44 -5.63
CA VAL A 17 0.52 7.36 -4.79
C VAL A 17 0.62 7.80 -3.33
N HIS A 18 -0.53 7.83 -2.67
CA HIS A 18 -0.65 7.95 -1.21
C HIS A 18 -0.86 6.55 -0.63
N ALA A 19 0.07 6.18 0.24
CA ALA A 19 0.08 4.91 0.96
C ALA A 19 0.63 5.17 2.37
N GLY A 20 0.83 4.11 3.14
CA GLY A 20 1.35 4.20 4.50
C GLY A 20 2.47 3.21 4.78
N VAL A 21 2.64 2.94 6.07
CA VAL A 21 3.47 1.85 6.58
C VAL A 21 2.70 0.53 6.43
N VAL A 22 3.41 -0.51 6.03
CA VAL A 22 2.96 -1.89 6.07
C VAL A 22 3.44 -2.48 7.39
N ASP A 23 2.47 -2.82 8.25
CA ASP A 23 2.72 -3.41 9.56
C ASP A 23 3.44 -4.77 9.42
N ALA A 24 4.29 -5.07 10.39
CA ALA A 24 4.94 -6.38 10.44
C ALA A 24 3.87 -7.48 10.61
N GLY A 25 4.04 -8.59 9.90
CA GLY A 25 3.07 -9.68 9.90
C GLY A 25 1.86 -9.49 8.98
N TYR A 26 1.67 -8.30 8.36
CA TYR A 26 0.61 -8.12 7.37
C TYR A 26 0.82 -9.06 6.19
N GLN A 27 -0.21 -9.81 5.84
CA GLN A 27 -0.27 -10.62 4.64
C GLN A 27 -1.61 -10.37 3.96
N GLY A 28 -1.60 -9.84 2.75
CA GLY A 28 -2.82 -9.53 2.03
C GLY A 28 -2.53 -8.70 0.78
N ALA A 29 -3.58 -8.47 0.00
CA ALA A 29 -3.53 -7.59 -1.16
C ALA A 29 -3.16 -6.17 -0.72
N MET A 30 -2.23 -5.56 -1.44
CA MET A 30 -1.80 -4.19 -1.20
C MET A 30 -2.70 -3.22 -1.97
N GLY A 31 -3.17 -2.18 -1.28
CA GLY A 31 -3.89 -1.06 -1.87
C GLY A 31 -3.18 0.27 -1.63
N ALA A 32 -3.46 1.25 -2.49
CA ALA A 32 -3.03 2.62 -2.31
C ALA A 32 -3.97 3.57 -3.04
N MET A 33 -3.95 4.86 -2.68
CA MET A 33 -4.75 5.89 -3.34
C MET A 33 -3.90 6.60 -4.39
N LEU A 34 -4.42 6.71 -5.62
CA LEU A 34 -3.80 7.46 -6.69
C LEU A 34 -4.44 8.84 -6.80
N GLU A 35 -3.67 9.89 -6.57
CA GLU A 35 -4.07 11.28 -6.78
C GLU A 35 -3.47 11.78 -8.09
N VAL A 36 -4.31 12.23 -9.02
CA VAL A 36 -3.88 12.81 -10.30
C VAL A 36 -4.11 14.31 -10.26
N LYS A 37 -3.02 15.08 -10.22
CA LYS A 37 -3.03 16.56 -10.24
C LYS A 37 -2.72 17.14 -11.62
N ASN A 38 -2.24 16.32 -12.55
CA ASN A 38 -2.07 16.73 -13.93
C ASN A 38 -3.45 17.01 -14.55
N THR A 39 -3.70 18.26 -14.95
CA THR A 39 -4.98 18.70 -15.52
C THR A 39 -5.31 18.03 -16.85
N HIS A 40 -4.32 17.45 -17.53
CA HIS A 40 -4.50 16.67 -18.75
C HIS A 40 -4.76 15.18 -18.47
N GLY A 41 -4.78 14.77 -17.20
CA GLY A 41 -4.89 13.37 -16.78
C GLY A 41 -3.60 12.58 -16.99
N ILE A 42 -3.70 11.25 -16.83
CA ILE A 42 -2.64 10.27 -17.13
C ILE A 42 -3.26 9.00 -17.71
N THR A 43 -2.51 8.27 -18.52
CA THR A 43 -2.86 6.92 -18.96
C THR A 43 -1.98 5.90 -18.25
N LEU A 44 -2.60 4.96 -17.55
CA LEU A 44 -1.91 3.83 -16.94
C LEU A 44 -2.01 2.61 -17.83
N TYR A 45 -0.86 2.06 -18.19
CA TYR A 45 -0.78 0.78 -18.87
C TYR A 45 -0.75 -0.36 -17.85
N LYS A 46 -1.22 -1.53 -18.27
CA LYS A 46 -1.11 -2.75 -17.47
C LYS A 46 0.35 -2.96 -17.06
N ASP A 47 0.57 -3.34 -15.80
CA ASP A 47 1.87 -3.59 -15.19
C ASP A 47 2.81 -2.36 -15.09
N ALA A 48 2.28 -1.14 -15.31
CA ALA A 48 3.03 0.08 -15.06
C ALA A 48 3.47 0.15 -13.58
N LYS A 49 4.77 0.36 -13.35
CA LYS A 49 5.33 0.48 -12.00
C LYS A 49 5.00 1.85 -11.41
N LEU A 50 4.01 1.92 -10.52
CA LEU A 50 3.52 3.17 -9.91
C LEU A 50 4.25 3.55 -8.62
N ALA A 51 4.59 2.55 -7.81
CA ALA A 51 5.17 2.72 -6.49
C ALA A 51 6.38 1.80 -6.30
N GLN A 52 7.04 1.98 -5.17
CA GLN A 52 8.13 1.14 -4.67
C GLN A 52 7.94 0.92 -3.17
N ILE A 53 8.46 -0.19 -2.67
CA ILE A 53 8.40 -0.55 -1.26
C ILE A 53 9.82 -0.59 -0.69
N VAL A 54 9.99 -0.01 0.49
CA VAL A 54 11.26 0.01 1.23
C VAL A 54 11.04 -0.77 2.51
N PHE A 55 11.81 -1.84 2.70
CA PHE A 55 11.78 -2.66 3.90
C PHE A 55 12.75 -2.12 4.94
N GLN A 56 12.31 -2.16 6.20
CA GLN A 56 13.10 -1.75 7.36
C GLN A 56 12.98 -2.84 8.42
N GLU A 57 14.12 -3.23 8.96
CA GLU A 57 14.21 -4.11 10.10
C GLU A 57 13.60 -3.43 11.34
N LEU A 58 12.91 -4.22 12.17
CA LEU A 58 12.39 -3.72 13.43
C LEU A 58 13.49 -3.79 14.49
N GLY A 59 13.61 -2.74 15.30
CA GLY A 59 14.58 -2.72 16.41
C GLY A 59 14.23 -3.69 17.54
N GLU A 60 12.98 -4.13 17.62
CA GLU A 60 12.48 -5.04 18.62
C GLU A 60 11.39 -5.95 18.05
N TYR A 61 11.09 -7.02 18.78
CA TYR A 61 9.98 -7.91 18.43
C TYR A 61 8.64 -7.20 18.60
N VAL A 62 7.71 -7.48 17.68
CA VAL A 62 6.31 -7.06 17.76
C VAL A 62 5.42 -8.22 17.42
N GLU A 63 4.22 -8.26 18.02
CA GLU A 63 3.17 -9.14 17.53
C GLU A 63 2.77 -8.75 16.11
N GLY A 64 2.53 -9.75 15.26
CA GLY A 64 2.16 -9.52 13.87
C GLY A 64 0.76 -8.91 13.72
N TYR A 65 0.57 -8.17 12.63
CA TYR A 65 -0.73 -7.61 12.27
C TYR A 65 -1.81 -8.69 12.20
N SER A 66 -2.92 -8.44 12.89
CA SER A 66 -4.07 -9.36 13.00
C SER A 66 -5.42 -8.71 12.69
N GLY A 67 -5.40 -7.50 12.12
CA GLY A 67 -6.60 -6.69 11.82
C GLY A 67 -7.41 -7.14 10.62
N ILE A 68 -8.51 -6.43 10.37
CA ILE A 68 -9.55 -6.77 9.38
C ILE A 68 -9.06 -6.95 7.94
N TYR A 69 -7.89 -6.42 7.59
CA TYR A 69 -7.34 -6.56 6.25
C TYR A 69 -6.42 -7.78 6.10
N GLN A 70 -6.16 -8.51 7.19
CA GLN A 70 -5.31 -9.70 7.14
C GLN A 70 -5.94 -10.77 6.25
N SER A 71 -5.11 -11.39 5.42
CA SER A 71 -5.48 -12.36 4.38
C SER A 71 -6.41 -11.80 3.30
N SER A 72 -6.53 -10.48 3.16
CA SER A 72 -7.36 -9.89 2.11
C SER A 72 -6.85 -10.29 0.73
N THR A 73 -7.75 -10.73 -0.15
CA THR A 73 -7.46 -11.02 -1.56
C THR A 73 -7.72 -9.83 -2.49
N SER A 74 -8.32 -8.76 -1.95
CA SER A 74 -8.69 -7.55 -2.68
C SER A 74 -8.06 -6.32 -2.04
N SER A 75 -7.60 -5.38 -2.87
CA SER A 75 -7.12 -4.07 -2.42
C SER A 75 -8.26 -3.09 -2.09
N VAL A 76 -9.52 -3.48 -2.38
CA VAL A 76 -10.73 -2.72 -2.10
C VAL A 76 -11.68 -3.51 -1.20
N GLY A 77 -12.30 -2.82 -0.24
CA GLY A 77 -13.24 -3.41 0.71
C GLY A 77 -12.58 -4.12 1.91
N ARG A 78 -13.37 -4.90 2.63
CA ARG A 78 -12.96 -5.68 3.83
C ARG A 78 -13.14 -7.17 3.56
N SER A 79 -12.31 -7.74 2.69
CA SER A 79 -12.33 -9.18 2.41
C SER A 79 -11.28 -9.98 3.20
N GLY A 80 -10.59 -9.34 4.15
CA GLY A 80 -9.69 -10.04 5.05
C GLY A 80 -10.46 -10.91 6.05
N THR A 81 -9.80 -11.97 6.51
CA THR A 81 -10.32 -12.90 7.52
C THR A 81 -9.74 -12.62 8.91
N GLY A 82 -9.04 -11.50 9.07
CA GLY A 82 -8.46 -11.09 10.35
C GLY A 82 -9.52 -10.68 11.38
N ASN A 83 -9.07 -10.45 12.60
CA ASN A 83 -9.95 -10.19 13.73
C ASN A 83 -10.60 -8.79 13.57
N PRO A 84 -11.94 -8.69 13.49
CA PRO A 84 -12.62 -7.39 13.42
C PRO A 84 -12.52 -6.54 14.68
N HIS A 85 -12.00 -7.10 15.76
CA HIS A 85 -11.81 -6.43 17.04
C HIS A 85 -10.34 -6.17 17.38
N SER A 86 -9.38 -6.61 16.56
CA SER A 86 -8.00 -6.13 16.73
C SER A 86 -7.90 -4.72 16.14
N LYS A 87 -7.12 -3.88 16.81
CA LYS A 87 -6.89 -2.49 16.42
C LYS A 87 -6.37 -2.36 14.99
#